data_AF-A0A6N4XCQ2-F1
#
_entry.id   AF-A0A6N4XCQ2-F1
#
_cell.length_a   1.000
_cell.length_b   1.000
_cell.length_c   1.000
_cell.angle_alpha   90.00
_cell.angle_beta   90.00
_cell.angle_gamma   90.00
#
_symmetry.space_group_name_H-M   'P 1'
#
loop_
_entity.id
_entity.type
_entity.pdbx_description
1 polymer ?
#
loop_
_entity_poly.entity_id
_entity_poly.type
_entity_poly.pdbx_seq_one_letter_code
_entity_poly.pdbx_strand_id
1 'polypeptide(L)'
;MKNKFFPKILLFVLITSSQYSYAQGLRGKFNEILANYIVPSFGIFLLIGALAGIIRNWDLIEDKNNDGTRQKGWANVGLIVGYVFAASIVITAIVGIISSLNIHI
;
A
#
# COMPACT_ATOMS: atom_id res chain seq x y z
N MET A 1 0.69 -39.18 -44.81
CA MET A 1 -0.05 -38.65 -43.65
C MET A 1 0.59 -37.33 -43.24
N LYS A 2 -0.11 -36.18 -43.32
CA LYS A 2 0.44 -34.88 -42.89
C LYS A 2 0.57 -34.91 -41.36
N ASN A 3 1.78 -34.75 -40.83
CA ASN A 3 2.07 -34.76 -39.39
C ASN A 3 1.34 -33.60 -38.69
N LYS A 4 0.13 -33.86 -38.19
CA LYS A 4 -0.70 -32.91 -37.42
C LYS A 4 -0.15 -32.63 -36.01
N PHE A 5 1.03 -33.14 -35.66
CA PHE A 5 1.64 -33.02 -34.34
C PHE A 5 2.29 -31.65 -34.13
N PHE A 6 3.06 -31.18 -35.12
CA PHE A 6 3.72 -29.87 -35.11
C PHE A 6 2.76 -28.68 -34.96
N PRO A 7 1.63 -28.58 -35.72
CA PRO A 7 0.69 -27.48 -35.56
C PRO A 7 -0.03 -27.48 -34.21
N LYS A 8 -0.19 -28.64 -33.56
CA LYS A 8 -0.80 -28.73 -32.21
C LYS A 8 0.14 -28.20 -31.13
N ILE A 9 1.44 -28.49 -31.23
CA ILE A 9 2.46 -27.95 -30.32
C ILE A 9 2.55 -26.43 -30.46
N LEU A 10 2.57 -25.92 -31.69
CA LEU A 10 2.60 -24.49 -31.94
C LEU A 10 1.37 -23.78 -31.33
N LEU A 11 0.18 -24.37 -31.49
CA LEU A 11 -1.05 -23.84 -30.92
C LEU A 11 -1.03 -23.86 -29.38
N PHE A 12 -0.50 -24.92 -28.77
CA PHE A 12 -0.34 -25.02 -27.31
C PHE A 12 0.62 -23.96 -26.74
N VAL A 13 1.74 -23.70 -27.42
CA VAL A 13 2.70 -22.65 -27.05
C VAL A 13 2.09 -21.25 -27.20
N LEU A 14 1.31 -21.00 -28.25
CA LEU A 14 0.63 -19.71 -28.46
C LEU A 14 -0.45 -19.44 -27.40
N ILE A 15 -1.24 -20.46 -27.04
CA ILE A 15 -2.28 -20.33 -26.00
C ILE A 15 -1.62 -20.06 -24.65
N THR A 16 -0.62 -20.84 -24.25
CA THR A 16 0.07 -20.65 -22.97
C THR A 16 0.77 -19.29 -22.90
N SER A 17 1.52 -18.89 -23.93
CA SER A 17 2.18 -17.57 -23.97
C SER A 17 1.22 -16.38 -23.93
N SER A 18 0.05 -16.48 -24.57
CA SER A 18 -0.98 -15.42 -24.50
C SER A 18 -1.55 -15.23 -23.08
N GLN A 19 -1.73 -16.32 -22.32
CA GLN A 19 -2.18 -16.27 -20.92
C GLN A 19 -1.11 -15.64 -20.01
N TYR A 20 0.15 -16.02 -20.19
CA TYR A 20 1.27 -15.40 -19.47
C TYR A 20 1.42 -13.90 -19.76
N SER A 21 1.20 -13.48 -21.01
CA SER A 21 1.25 -12.06 -21.38
C SER A 21 0.08 -11.26 -20.78
N TYR A 22 -1.11 -11.85 -20.71
CA TYR A 22 -2.29 -11.20 -20.13
C TYR A 22 -2.16 -11.04 -18.61
N ALA A 23 -1.69 -12.09 -17.91
CA ALA A 23 -1.41 -12.03 -16.48
C ALA A 23 -0.32 -10.99 -16.14
N GLN A 24 0.72 -10.87 -16.96
CA GLN A 24 1.75 -9.83 -16.79
C GLN A 24 1.18 -8.42 -17.01
N GLY A 25 0.34 -8.23 -18.04
CA GLY A 25 -0.30 -6.94 -18.31
C GLY A 25 -1.24 -6.47 -17.20
N LEU A 26 -2.02 -7.39 -16.61
CA LEU A 26 -2.88 -7.09 -15.46
C LEU A 26 -2.07 -6.75 -14.20
N ARG A 27 -1.01 -7.50 -13.90
CA ARG A 27 -0.12 -7.22 -12.77
C ARG A 27 0.58 -5.87 -12.91
N GLY A 28 1.04 -5.53 -14.12
CA GLY A 28 1.63 -4.23 -14.42
C GLY A 28 0.67 -3.08 -14.09
N LYS A 29 -0.58 -3.15 -14.58
CA LYS A 29 -1.62 -2.14 -14.28
C LYS A 29 -1.98 -2.08 -12.80
N PHE A 30 -2.05 -3.22 -12.11
CA PHE A 30 -2.37 -3.24 -10.69
C PHE A 30 -1.25 -2.61 -9.86
N ASN A 31 0.00 -2.92 -10.17
CA ASN A 31 1.16 -2.32 -9.51
C ASN A 31 1.24 -0.82 -9.81
N GLU A 32 0.90 -0.39 -11.02
CA GLU A 32 0.79 1.03 -11.39
C GLU A 32 -0.28 1.74 -10.55
N ILE A 33 -1.48 1.15 -10.42
CA ILE A 33 -2.56 1.72 -9.60
C ILE A 33 -2.14 1.79 -8.13
N LEU A 34 -1.55 0.70 -7.62
CA LEU A 34 -1.10 0.61 -6.24
C LEU A 34 -0.03 1.68 -5.93
N ALA A 35 0.98 1.80 -6.79
CA ALA A 35 2.09 2.71 -6.59
C ALA A 35 1.73 4.18 -6.84
N ASN A 36 0.92 4.48 -7.85
CA ASN A 36 0.65 5.87 -8.26
C ASN A 36 -0.58 6.47 -7.57
N TYR A 37 -1.51 5.65 -7.08
CA TYR A 37 -2.76 6.15 -6.51
C TYR A 37 -2.98 5.68 -5.08
N ILE A 38 -2.92 4.36 -4.82
CA ILE A 38 -3.32 3.82 -3.51
C ILE A 38 -2.30 4.19 -2.42
N VAL A 39 -1.02 3.88 -2.63
CA VAL A 39 0.05 4.15 -1.65
C VAL A 39 0.16 5.66 -1.34
N PRO A 40 0.18 6.56 -2.35
CA PRO A 40 0.21 8.00 -2.10
C PRO A 40 -1.03 8.51 -1.37
N SER A 41 -2.23 8.03 -1.74
CA SER A 41 -3.48 8.44 -1.05
C SER A 41 -3.45 8.06 0.42
N PHE A 42 -2.99 6.85 0.75
CA PHE A 42 -2.85 6.43 2.13
C PHE A 42 -1.84 7.30 2.90
N GLY A 43 -0.71 7.65 2.29
CA GLY A 43 0.26 8.58 2.87
C GLY A 43 -0.38 9.94 3.19
N ILE A 44 -1.19 10.48 2.28
CA ILE A 44 -1.92 11.75 2.50
C ILE A 44 -2.89 11.62 3.68
N PHE A 45 -3.68 10.55 3.75
CA PHE A 45 -4.61 10.34 4.86
C PHE A 45 -3.90 10.17 6.21
N LEU A 46 -2.76 9.48 6.25
CA LEU A 46 -1.95 9.39 7.46
C LEU A 46 -1.45 10.75 7.93
N LEU A 47 -0.95 11.59 7.00
CA LEU A 47 -0.48 12.93 7.33
C LEU A 47 -1.61 13.82 7.84
N ILE A 48 -2.76 13.81 7.17
CA ILE A 48 -3.94 14.57 7.61
C ILE A 48 -4.41 14.10 9.00
N GLY A 49 -4.48 12.79 9.22
CA GLY A 49 -4.84 12.21 10.50
C GLY A 49 -3.88 12.60 11.63
N ALA A 50 -2.57 12.56 11.36
CA ALA A 50 -1.54 12.96 12.30
C ALA A 50 -1.63 14.45 12.66
N LEU A 51 -1.76 15.33 11.65
CA LEU A 51 -1.94 16.77 11.86
C LEU A 51 -3.20 17.08 12.65
N ALA A 52 -4.32 16.44 12.32
CA ALA A 52 -5.57 16.59 13.07
C ALA A 52 -5.41 16.12 14.53
N GLY A 53 -4.68 15.02 14.76
CA GLY A 53 -4.33 14.55 16.09
C GLY A 53 -3.51 15.57 16.88
N ILE A 54 -2.49 16.16 16.26
CA ILE A 54 -1.64 17.18 16.90
C ILE A 54 -2.45 18.42 17.24
N ILE A 55 -3.26 18.93 16.29
CA ILE A 55 -4.11 20.12 16.50
C ILE A 55 -5.07 19.90 17.67
N ARG A 56 -5.71 18.72 17.74
CA ARG A 56 -6.62 18.38 18.85
C ARG A 56 -5.92 18.30 20.21
N ASN A 57 -4.60 18.06 20.24
CA ASN A 57 -3.81 18.01 21.46
C ASN A 57 -3.05 19.31 21.73
N TRP A 58 -3.22 20.34 20.91
CA TRP A 58 -2.46 21.58 20.99
C TRP A 58 -2.63 22.29 22.33
N ASP A 59 -3.86 22.37 22.85
CA ASP A 59 -4.17 22.99 24.14
C ASP A 59 -3.41 22.30 25.31
N LEU A 60 -3.19 20.98 25.22
CA LEU A 60 -2.42 20.22 26.22
C LEU A 60 -0.91 20.46 26.11
N ILE A 61 -0.39 20.70 24.90
CA ILE A 61 1.03 20.96 24.66
C ILE A 61 1.39 22.37 25.16
N GLU A 62 0.53 23.33 24.86
CA GLU A 62 0.68 24.71 25.30
C GLU A 62 0.45 24.85 26.80
N ASP A 63 -0.28 23.89 27.39
CA ASP A 63 -0.72 23.93 28.78
C ASP A 63 -1.42 25.24 29.07
N LYS A 64 -2.45 25.50 28.26
CA LYS A 64 -3.20 26.75 28.19
C LYS A 64 -3.76 27.21 29.54
N ASN A 65 -4.01 26.25 30.44
CA ASN A 65 -4.54 26.50 31.78
C ASN A 65 -3.47 26.41 32.88
N ASN A 66 -2.20 26.14 32.54
CA ASN A 66 -1.08 25.93 33.47
C ASN A 66 -1.32 24.80 34.49
N ASP A 67 -2.04 23.76 34.04
CA ASP A 67 -2.45 22.59 34.83
C ASP A 67 -1.37 21.49 34.85
N GLY A 68 -0.19 21.74 34.27
CA GLY A 68 0.87 20.76 34.11
C GLY A 68 0.58 19.73 33.01
N THR A 69 -0.26 20.08 32.04
CA THR A 69 -0.74 19.14 31.01
C THR A 69 0.26 18.88 29.87
N ARG A 70 1.37 19.63 29.82
CA ARG A 70 2.40 19.53 28.77
C ARG A 70 2.90 18.12 28.54
N GLN A 71 3.20 17.40 29.62
CA GLN A 71 3.71 16.03 29.52
C GLN A 71 2.70 15.09 28.85
N LYS A 72 1.40 15.26 29.14
CA LYS A 72 0.32 14.48 28.50
C LYS A 72 0.18 14.86 27.03
N GLY A 73 0.24 16.15 26.70
CA GLY A 73 0.22 16.63 25.31
C GLY A 73 1.35 16.00 24.47
N TRP A 74 2.57 16.02 24.97
CA TRP A 74 3.72 15.41 24.29
C TRP A 74 3.67 13.88 24.24
N ALA A 75 3.16 13.22 25.29
CA ALA A 75 2.92 11.78 25.26
C ALA A 75 1.92 11.39 24.16
N ASN A 76 0.85 12.18 24.00
CA ASN A 76 -0.14 11.97 22.94
C ASN A 76 0.46 12.18 21.54
N VAL A 77 1.31 13.20 21.36
CA VAL A 77 2.06 13.39 20.10
C VAL A 77 2.97 12.18 19.84
N GLY A 78 3.68 11.69 20.85
CA GLY A 78 4.50 10.49 20.74
C GLY A 78 3.70 9.26 20.28
N LEU A 79 2.50 9.06 20.83
CA LEU A 79 1.59 8.00 20.40
C LEU A 79 1.11 8.19 18.96
N ILE A 80 0.76 9.42 18.55
CA ILE A 80 0.36 9.73 17.17
C ILE A 80 1.49 9.35 16.21
N VAL A 81 2.72 9.75 16.50
CA VAL A 81 3.90 9.38 15.69
C VAL A 81 4.07 7.86 15.67
N GLY A 82 3.92 7.18 16.81
CA GLY A 82 3.96 5.72 16.89
C GLY A 82 2.92 5.04 16.00
N TYR A 83 1.68 5.54 15.97
CA TYR A 83 0.62 5.01 15.11
C TYR A 83 0.91 5.24 13.62
N VAL A 84 1.41 6.42 13.24
CA VAL A 84 1.80 6.71 11.85
C VAL A 84 2.92 5.77 11.39
N PHE A 85 3.91 5.54 12.25
CA PHE A 85 5.00 4.61 11.96
C PHE A 85 4.49 3.16 11.79
N ALA A 86 3.66 2.69 12.72
CA ALA A 86 3.07 1.36 12.65
C ALA A 86 2.20 1.17 11.39
N ALA A 87 1.36 2.16 11.05
CA ALA A 87 0.53 2.11 9.86
C ALA A 87 1.37 2.10 8.56
N SER A 88 2.49 2.83 8.54
CA SER A 88 3.41 2.82 7.40
C SER A 88 4.02 1.44 7.17
N ILE A 89 4.44 0.74 8.24
CA ILE A 89 4.94 -0.64 8.15
C ILE A 89 3.89 -1.58 7.57
N VAL A 90 2.64 -1.47 8.03
CA VAL A 90 1.54 -2.31 7.56
C VAL A 90 1.31 -2.12 6.06
N ILE A 91 1.32 -0.88 5.56
CA ILE A 91 1.20 -0.60 4.12
C ILE A 91 2.35 -1.22 3.33
N THR A 92 3.58 -1.04 3.79
CA THR A 92 4.75 -1.63 3.12
C THR A 92 4.63 -3.15 3.03
N ALA A 93 4.18 -3.81 4.10
CA ALA A 93 3.95 -5.24 4.10
C ALA A 93 2.85 -5.65 3.10
N ILE A 94 1.72 -4.93 3.06
CA ILE A 94 0.62 -5.18 2.12
C ILE A 94 1.09 -5.03 0.67
N VAL A 95 1.84 -3.96 0.36
CA VAL A 95 2.40 -3.73 -0.98
C VAL A 95 3.36 -4.86 -1.38
N GLY A 96 4.19 -5.32 -0.44
CA GLY A 96 5.08 -6.46 -0.64
C GLY A 96 4.32 -7.75 -0.96
N ILE A 97 3.28 -8.06 -0.19
CA ILE A 97 2.42 -9.24 -0.42
C ILE A 97 1.78 -9.16 -1.81
N ILE A 98 1.14 -8.04 -2.15
CA ILE A 98 0.48 -7.85 -3.45
C ILE A 98 1.47 -8.04 -4.61
N SER A 99 2.66 -7.45 -4.50
CA SER A 99 3.70 -7.57 -5.53
C SER A 99 4.15 -9.01 -5.74
N SER A 100 4.12 -9.82 -4.67
CA SER A 100 4.49 -11.24 -4.68
C SER A 100 3.39 -12.19 -5.20
N LEU A 101 2.12 -11.74 -5.29
CA LEU A 101 1.03 -12.59 -5.78
C LEU A 101 1.25 -12.92 -7.27
N ASN A 102 1.51 -14.19 -7.58
CA ASN A 102 1.42 -14.72 -8.93
C ASN A 102 -0.07 -14.94 -9.26
N ILE A 103 -0.69 -13.93 -9.85
CA ILE A 103 -2.05 -14.06 -10.40
C ILE A 103 -1.96 -14.97 -11.64
N HIS A 104 -2.22 -16.26 -11.45
CA HIS A 104 -2.56 -17.16 -12.56
C HIS A 104 -4.06 -17.01 -12.81
N ILE A 105 -4.42 -16.33 -13.90
CA ILE A 105 -5.77 -16.34 -14.49
C ILE A 105 -5.65 -16.97 -15.87
#